data_AF-A0A821J3M3-F1
#
_entry.id   AF-A0A821J3M3-F1
#
_cell.length_a   1.000
_cell.length_b   1.000
_cell.length_c   1.000
_cell.angle_alpha   90.00
_cell.angle_beta   90.00
_cell.angle_gamma   90.00
#
_symmetry.space_group_name_H-M   'P 1'
#
loop_
_entity.id
_entity.type
_entity.pdbx_description
1 polymer ?
#
loop_
_entity_poly.entity_id
_entity_poly.type
_entity_poly.pdbx_seq_one_letter_code
_entity_poly.pdbx_strand_id
1 'polypeptide(L)' 'MTHIPLIHGEDGAKLSKRHGALGTQVYKDMGYLPEALCNYLLRLGWSHQNDEIISRAQAIEWFNLEGL' A
#
# COMPACT_ATOMS: atom_id res chain seq x y z
N MET A 1 -4.69 3.46 20.62
CA MET A 1 -4.35 4.51 19.63
C MET A 1 -3.39 3.86 18.65
N THR A 2 -3.67 3.91 17.35
CA THR A 2 -2.89 3.18 16.34
C THR A 2 -2.31 4.16 15.34
N HIS A 3 -1.04 4.00 15.00
CA HIS A 3 -0.33 4.83 14.05
C HIS A 3 0.03 3.99 12.83
N ILE A 4 -0.31 4.48 11.64
CA ILE A 4 0.04 3.82 10.38
C ILE A 4 1.50 4.19 10.06
N PRO A 5 2.35 3.21 9.70
CA PRO A 5 3.74 3.48 9.36
C PRO A 5 3.85 4.41 8.15
N LEU A 6 4.92 5.19 8.11
CA LEU A 6 5.25 6.00 6.95
C LEU A 6 5.76 5.11 5.82
N ILE A 7 5.33 5.41 4.61
CA ILE A 7 5.90 4.81 3.40
C ILE A 7 7.26 5.44 3.16
N HIS A 8 8.28 4.61 2.98
CA HIS A 8 9.64 5.04 2.67
C HIS A 8 9.95 4.77 1.20
N GLY A 9 10.76 5.64 0.59
CA GLY A 9 11.31 5.43 -0.75
C GLY A 9 12.42 4.38 -0.75
N GLU A 10 12.96 4.11 -1.94
CA GLU A 10 14.08 3.16 -2.11
C GLU A 10 15.34 3.57 -1.35
N ASP A 11 15.50 4.87 -1.07
CA ASP A 11 16.58 5.45 -0.27
C ASP A 11 16.34 5.36 1.25
N GLY A 12 15.21 4.77 1.69
CA GLY A 12 14.82 4.69 3.08
C GLY A 12 14.35 6.03 3.67
N ALA A 13 14.30 7.12 2.89
CA ALA A 13 13.74 8.38 3.32
C ALA A 13 12.21 8.36 3.23
N LYS A 14 11.53 9.20 4.01
CA LYS A 14 10.08 9.34 3.93
C LYS A 14 9.67 9.72 2.51
N LEU A 15 8.78 8.93 1.90
CA LEU A 15 8.23 9.24 0.60
C LEU A 15 7.47 10.58 0.70
N SER A 16 7.81 11.52 -0.18
CA SER A 16 7.19 12.84 -0.20
C SER A 16 6.99 13.32 -1.63
N LYS A 17 6.08 14.29 -1.84
CA LYS A 17 5.88 14.91 -3.16
C LYS A 17 7.17 15.48 -3.78
N ARG A 18 8.17 15.80 -2.94
CA ARG A 18 9.47 16.32 -3.36
C ARG A 18 10.52 15.21 -3.57
N HIS A 19 10.28 14.02 -3.03
CA HIS A 19 11.13 12.82 -3.13
C HIS A 19 10.29 11.63 -3.62
N GLY A 20 9.89 11.66 -4.89
CA GLY A 20 9.40 10.46 -5.59
C GLY A 20 7.94 10.05 -5.39
N ALA A 21 7.12 10.78 -4.61
CA ALA A 21 5.68 10.48 -4.56
C ALA A 21 5.00 10.86 -5.88
N LEU A 22 4.74 9.86 -6.72
CA LEU A 22 3.89 10.01 -7.90
C LEU A 22 2.41 10.09 -7.46
N GLY A 23 1.65 10.96 -8.11
CA GLY A 23 0.19 10.97 -7.94
C GLY A 23 -0.43 9.68 -8.47
N THR A 24 -1.56 9.25 -7.90
CA THR A 24 -2.28 8.04 -8.33
C THR A 24 -2.61 8.03 -9.83
N GLN A 25 -2.81 9.22 -10.42
CA GLN A 25 -3.05 9.39 -11.86
C GLN A 25 -1.90 8.86 -12.72
N VAL A 26 -0.65 9.01 -12.28
CA VAL A 26 0.52 8.53 -13.02
C VAL A 26 0.48 7.01 -13.17
N TYR A 27 0.13 6.29 -12.09
CA TYR A 27 -0.02 4.84 -12.14
C TYR A 27 -1.15 4.40 -13.06
N LYS A 28 -2.25 5.16 -13.10
CA LYS A 28 -3.34 4.91 -14.05
C LYS A 28 -2.86 5.11 -15.50
N ASP A 29 -2.13 6.17 -15.78
CA ASP A 29 -1.61 6.46 -17.12
C ASP A 29 -0.55 5.44 -17.57
N MET A 30 0.19 4.85 -16.63
CA MET A 30 1.11 3.73 -16.86
C MET A 30 0.40 2.37 -17.07
N GLY A 31 -0.92 2.29 -16.91
CA GLY A 31 -1.70 1.08 -17.13
C GLY A 31 -1.76 0.12 -15.94
N TYR A 32 -1.45 0.56 -14.72
CA TYR A 32 -1.64 -0.27 -13.53
C TYR A 32 -3.13 -0.51 -13.26
N LEU A 33 -3.46 -1.77 -12.94
CA LEU A 33 -4.79 -2.12 -12.47
C LEU A 33 -5.05 -1.48 -11.10
N PRO A 34 -6.21 -0.84 -10.88
CA PRO A 34 -6.56 -0.27 -9.58
C PRO A 34 -6.47 -1.29 -8.44
N GLU A 35 -6.86 -2.53 -8.68
CA GLU A 35 -6.82 -3.62 -7.71
C GLU A 35 -5.39 -3.96 -7.30
N ALA A 36 -4.46 -3.97 -8.26
CA ALA A 36 -3.05 -4.21 -8.00
C ALA A 36 -2.43 -3.08 -7.16
N LEU A 37 -2.75 -1.82 -7.48
CA LEU A 37 -2.28 -0.66 -6.72
C LEU A 37 -2.84 -0.67 -5.28
N CYS A 38 -4.12 -1.00 -5.11
CA CYS A 38 -4.73 -1.12 -3.79
C CYS A 38 -4.09 -2.23 -2.95
N ASN A 39 -3.85 -3.41 -3.55
CA ASN A 39 -3.17 -4.51 -2.86
C ASN A 39 -1.73 -4.12 -2.44
N TYR A 40 -0.99 -3.45 -3.33
CA TYR A 40 0.35 -2.96 -3.02
C TYR A 40 0.34 -1.95 -1.86
N LEU A 41 -0.57 -0.97 -1.89
CA LEU A 41 -0.70 0.03 -0.83
C LEU A 41 -1.11 -0.60 0.52
N LEU A 42 -1.99 -1.60 0.50
CA LEU A 42 -2.35 -2.37 1.70
C LEU A 42 -1.10 -3.04 2.30
N ARG A 43 -0.28 -3.68 1.47
CA ARG A 43 0.93 -4.41 1.88
C ARG A 43 2.08 -3.54 2.39
N LEU A 44 2.04 -2.23 2.19
CA LEU A 44 3.07 -1.30 2.69
C LEU A 44 3.01 -1.05 4.20
N GLY A 45 1.91 -1.40 4.84
CA GLY A 45 1.75 -1.17 6.28
C GLY A 45 0.76 -2.11 6.94
N TRP A 46 0.40 -3.21 6.27
CA TRP A 46 -0.45 -4.26 6.82
C TRP A 46 -0.13 -5.60 6.17
N SER A 47 -0.26 -6.69 6.92
CA SER A 47 -0.09 -8.04 6.39
C SER A 47 -1.10 -9.04 6.98
N HIS A 48 -1.49 -10.01 6.16
CA HIS A 48 -2.11 -11.25 6.61
C HIS A 48 -1.12 -12.37 6.34
N GLN A 49 -0.35 -12.76 7.36
CA GLN A 49 0.70 -13.77 7.21
C GLN A 49 1.62 -13.44 6.01
N ASN A 50 1.76 -14.39 5.09
CA ASN A 50 2.58 -14.26 3.87
C ASN A 50 1.76 -14.03 2.60
N ASP A 51 0.48 -13.69 2.70
CA ASP A 51 -0.35 -13.43 1.52
C ASP A 51 0.06 -12.12 0.83
N GLU A 52 0.42 -12.21 -0.45
CA GLU A 52 0.87 -11.08 -1.26
C GLU A 52 -0.16 -10.61 -2.29
N ILE A 53 -1.10 -11.47 -2.69
CA ILE A 53 -2.18 -11.13 -3.63
C ILE A 53 -3.51 -11.23 -2.89
N ILE A 54 -4.01 -10.08 -2.45
CA ILE A 54 -5.21 -9.98 -1.62
C ILE A 54 -6.26 -9.20 -2.40
N SER A 55 -7.40 -9.83 -2.66
CA SER A 55 -8.54 -9.14 -3.26
C SER A 55 -9.16 -8.14 -2.29
N ARG A 56 -9.90 -7.17 -2.82
CA ARG A 56 -10.60 -6.18 -1.97
C ARG A 56 -11.60 -6.82 -1.00
N ALA A 57 -12.25 -7.92 -1.39
CA ALA A 57 -13.17 -8.65 -0.53
C ALA A 57 -12.44 -9.31 0.65
N GLN A 58 -11.33 -9.99 0.37
CA GLN A 58 -10.47 -10.60 1.40
C GLN A 58 -9.89 -9.53 2.34
N ALA A 59 -9.43 -8.39 1.79
CA ALA A 59 -8.92 -7.30 2.61
C ALA A 59 -9.98 -6.79 3.61
N ILE A 60 -11.24 -6.63 3.18
CA ILE A 60 -12.33 -6.21 4.07
C ILE A 60 -12.62 -7.27 5.14
N GLU A 61 -12.58 -8.55 4.78
CA GLU A 61 -12.85 -9.66 5.69
C GLU A 61 -11.73 -9.85 6.74
N TRP A 62 -10.47 -9.71 6.34
CA TRP A 62 -9.32 -10.04 7.18
C TRP A 62 -8.74 -8.87 7.95
N PHE A 63 -9.01 -7.63 7.52
CA PHE A 63 -8.37 -6.45 8.09
C PHE A 63 -8.61 -6.34 9.60
N ASN A 64 -7.53 -6.18 10.33
CA ASN A 64 -7.50 -5.95 11.77
C ASN A 64 -6.25 -5.14 12.13
N LEU A 65 -6.22 -4.61 13.35
CA LEU A 65 -5.11 -3.77 13.82
C LEU A 65 -3.86 -4.56 14.24
N GLU A 66 -3.95 -5.88 14.41
CA GLU A 66 -2.80 -6.72 14.77
C GLU A 66 -1.86 -6.94 13.59
N GLY A 67 -2.39 -6.87 12.37
CA GLY A 67 -1.61 -7.01 11.13
C GLY A 67 -0.92 -5.74 10.65
N LEU A 68 -1.10 -4.59 11.34
CA LEU A 68 -0.45 -3.31 11.00
C LEU A 68 1.03 -3.28 11.37
#